data_AF-A0AA42MXV9-F1
#
_entry.id   AF-A0AA42MXV9-F1
#
_cell.length_a   1.000
_cell.length_b   1.000
_cell.length_c   1.000
_cell.angle_alpha   90.00
_cell.angle_beta   90.00
_cell.angle_gamma   90.00
#
_symmetry.space_group_name_H-M   'P 1'
#
loop_
_entity.id
_entity.type
_entity.pdbx_description
1 polymer ?
#
loop_
_entity_poly.entity_id
_entity_poly.type
_entity_poly.pdbx_seq_one_letter_code
_entity_poly.pdbx_strand_id
1 'polypeptide(L)' 'MKKLILICVLGMLVTYANAHSGGTNNQGCHTNSKTGDYHCH' A
#
# COMPACT_ATOMS: atom_id res chain seq x y z
N MET A 1 -27.86 19.17 2.69
CA MET A 1 -27.30 19.00 4.04
C MET A 1 -27.24 17.53 4.45
N LYS A 2 -28.35 16.88 4.85
CA LYS A 2 -28.34 15.49 5.35
C LYS A 2 -27.80 14.43 4.37
N LYS A 3 -28.13 14.53 3.07
CA LYS A 3 -27.59 13.62 2.05
C LYS A 3 -26.07 13.70 1.89
N LEU A 4 -25.51 14.89 2.11
CA LEU A 4 -24.06 15.14 2.01
C LEU A 4 -23.31 14.47 3.17
N ILE A 5 -23.88 14.57 4.38
CA ILE A 5 -23.36 13.90 5.58
C ILE A 5 -23.37 12.37 5.38
N LEU A 6 -24.46 11.82 4.84
CA LEU A 6 -24.57 10.39 4.57
C LEU A 6 -23.50 9.90 3.58
N ILE A 7 -23.23 10.66 2.52
CA ILE A 7 -22.19 10.34 1.52
C ILE A 7 -20.79 10.36 2.16
N CYS A 8 -20.49 11.38 2.98
CA CYS A 8 -19.19 11.43 3.67
C CYS A 8 -18.98 10.25 4.62
N VAL A 9 -20.00 9.87 5.39
CA VAL A 9 -19.91 8.73 6.32
C VAL A 9 -19.71 7.41 5.56
N LEU A 10 -20.42 7.23 4.44
CA LEU A 10 -20.28 6.02 3.62
C LEU A 10 -18.88 5.90 2.97
N GLY A 11 -18.28 7.03 2.59
CA GLY A 11 -16.94 7.06 1.99
C GLY A 11 -15.80 6.66 2.95
N MET A 12 -16.00 6.77 4.26
CA MET A 12 -15.00 6.37 5.27
C MET A 12 -14.92 4.85 5.47
N LEU A 13 -15.94 4.09 5.06
CA LEU A 13 -15.99 2.63 5.26
C LEU A 13 -15.10 1.85 4.29
N VAL A 14 -14.49 2.52 3.29
CA VAL A 14 -13.83 1.87 2.15
C VAL A 14 -12.30 1.86 2.24
N THR A 15 -11.69 2.27 3.36
CA THR A 15 -10.24 2.56 3.43
C THR A 15 -9.35 1.41 3.89
N TYR A 16 -9.73 0.16 3.69
CA TYR A 16 -8.83 -0.98 3.98
C TYR A 16 -7.80 -1.19 2.86
N ALA A 17 -6.59 -0.65 3.04
CA ALA A 17 -5.44 -0.92 2.19
C ALA A 17 -4.45 -1.85 2.89
N ASN A 18 -4.19 -3.03 2.32
CA ASN A 18 -3.18 -3.96 2.83
C ASN A 18 -1.81 -3.56 2.29
N ALA A 19 -0.89 -3.15 3.17
CA ALA A 19 0.48 -2.91 2.79
C ALA A 19 1.16 -4.24 2.42
N HIS A 20 1.64 -4.34 1.18
CA HIS A 20 2.40 -5.48 0.66
C HIS A 20 3.88 -5.12 0.54
N SER A 21 4.77 -6.12 0.64
CA SER A 21 6.24 -5.95 0.75
C SER A 21 6.92 -5.26 -0.45
N GLY A 22 6.19 -4.98 -1.53
CA GLY A 22 6.72 -4.22 -2.67
C GLY A 22 7.78 -4.95 -3.47
N GLY A 23 7.79 -6.29 -3.44
CA GLY A 23 8.77 -7.11 -4.15
C GLY A 23 10.07 -7.36 -3.37
N THR A 24 10.08 -7.06 -2.07
CA THR A 24 11.15 -7.50 -1.16
C THR A 24 10.88 -8.91 -0.62
N ASN A 25 11.95 -9.63 -0.31
CA ASN A 25 11.89 -10.93 0.36
C ASN A 25 11.46 -10.78 1.84
N ASN A 26 11.36 -11.90 2.56
CA ASN A 26 10.96 -11.90 3.97
C ASN A 26 11.91 -11.12 4.90
N GLN A 27 13.10 -10.75 4.42
CA GLN A 27 14.08 -9.96 5.16
C GLN A 27 14.05 -8.47 4.78
N GLY A 28 13.15 -8.05 3.89
CA GLY A 28 13.09 -6.68 3.39
C GLY A 28 14.06 -6.37 2.26
N CYS A 29 14.68 -7.38 1.64
CA CYS A 29 15.69 -7.16 0.60
C CYS A 29 15.20 -7.47 -0.81
N HIS A 30 15.76 -6.80 -1.82
CA HIS A 30 15.54 -7.11 -3.23
C HIS A 30 16.81 -7.00 -4.07
N THR A 31 16.81 -7.65 -5.23
CA THR A 31 17.80 -7.46 -6.30
C THR A 31 17.18 -6.64 -7.43
N ASN A 32 17.82 -5.54 -7.80
CA ASN A 32 17.40 -4.71 -8.92
C ASN A 32 17.62 -5.48 -10.23
N SER A 33 16.55 -5.73 -10.98
CA SER A 33 16.62 -6.49 -12.24
C SER A 33 17.33 -5.77 -13.38
N LYS A 34 17.56 -4.45 -13.28
CA LYS A 34 18.25 -3.64 -14.28
C LYS A 34 19.74 -3.53 -14.03
N THR A 35 20.14 -3.37 -12.77
CA THR A 35 21.55 -3.13 -12.39
C THR A 35 22.21 -4.34 -11.76
N GLY A 36 21.43 -5.28 -11.22
CA GLY A 36 21.93 -6.39 -10.41
C GLY A 36 22.22 -6.03 -8.96
N ASP A 37 22.02 -4.77 -8.56
CA ASP A 37 22.32 -4.33 -7.20
C ASP A 37 21.39 -4.99 -6.18
N TYR A 38 21.98 -5.46 -5.09
CA TYR A 38 21.24 -6.01 -3.96
C TYR A 38 21.12 -4.94 -2.87
N HIS A 39 19.90 -4.64 -2.46
CA HIS A 39 19.64 -3.72 -1.35
C HIS A 39 18.57 -4.25 -0.41
N CYS A 40 18.66 -3.83 0.85
CA CYS A 40 17.68 -4.12 1.88
C CYS A 40 17.01 -2.81 2.32
N HIS A 41 15.71 -2.90 2.57
CA HIS A 41 14.81 -1.81 2.88
C HIS A 41 14.36 -1.82 4.34
#